data_AF-A0A258QU21-F1
#
_entry.id   AF-A0A258QU21-F1
#
_cell.length_a   1.000
_cell.length_b   1.000
_cell.length_c   1.000
_cell.angle_alpha   90.00
_cell.angle_beta   90.00
_cell.angle_gamma   90.00
#
_symmetry.space_group_name_H-M   'P 1'
#
loop_
_entity.id
_entity.type
_entity.pdbx_description
1 polymer ?
#
loop_
_entity_poly.entity_id
_entity_poly.type
_entity_poly.pdbx_seq_one_letter_code
_entity_poly.pdbx_strand_id
1 'polypeptide(L)'
;MHTLHTITVDDLQNNNPDLHFEYLKAVGCLIGLVRGLALNNPKLIPSTSLSECYDTNTHEAYLNLSLNDGKNNCVTHIYIHQNNQRFMIGLNGGGLAAKTADEIMAVINHMINKLNWV
;
A
#
# COMPACT_ATOMS: atom_id res chain seq x y z
N MET A 1 14.33 0.84 -4.41
CA MET A 1 15.23 -0.32 -4.64
C MET A 1 14.37 -1.57 -4.67
N HIS A 2 13.86 -1.94 -5.86
CA HIS A 2 12.86 -3.01 -6.02
C HIS A 2 13.37 -4.38 -5.55
N THR A 3 14.66 -4.66 -5.74
CA THR A 3 15.30 -5.92 -5.33
C THR A 3 15.17 -6.22 -3.83
N LEU A 4 15.35 -5.24 -2.94
CA LEU A 4 15.25 -5.46 -1.50
C LEU A 4 13.80 -5.72 -1.07
N HIS A 5 12.85 -5.04 -1.72
CA HIS A 5 11.43 -5.32 -1.51
C HIS A 5 11.08 -6.75 -1.90
N THR A 6 11.51 -7.22 -3.08
CA THR A 6 11.29 -8.60 -3.52
C THR A 6 11.86 -9.61 -2.53
N ILE A 7 13.09 -9.40 -2.04
CA ILE A 7 13.70 -10.28 -1.03
C ILE A 7 12.85 -10.33 0.24
N THR A 8 12.36 -9.19 0.76
CA THR A 8 11.49 -9.18 1.94
C THR A 8 10.18 -9.92 1.71
N VAL A 9 9.58 -9.82 0.52
CA VAL A 9 8.35 -10.55 0.18
C VAL A 9 8.61 -12.06 0.10
N ASP A 10 9.72 -12.48 -0.51
CA ASP A 10 10.14 -13.89 -0.57
C ASP A 10 10.41 -14.44 0.84
N ASP A 11 11.08 -13.66 1.70
CA ASP A 11 11.30 -14.00 3.11
C ASP A 11 9.97 -14.08 3.87
N LEU A 12 9.01 -13.21 3.56
CA LEU A 12 7.68 -13.23 4.17
C LEU A 12 6.93 -14.52 3.83
N GLN A 13 7.04 -15.01 2.60
CA GLN A 13 6.43 -16.28 2.20
C GLN A 13 6.91 -17.46 3.06
N ASN A 14 8.18 -17.46 3.45
CA ASN A 14 8.77 -18.53 4.26
C ASN A 14 8.45 -18.38 5.76
N ASN A 15 8.44 -17.15 6.27
CA ASN A 15 8.32 -16.89 7.70
C ASN A 15 6.88 -16.69 8.18
N ASN A 16 6.00 -16.18 7.31
CA ASN A 16 4.58 -15.99 7.59
C ASN A 16 3.75 -16.07 6.28
N PRO A 17 3.45 -17.31 5.80
CA PRO A 17 2.71 -17.53 4.57
C PRO A 17 1.32 -16.86 4.55
N ASP A 18 0.66 -16.75 5.70
CA ASP A 18 -0.65 -16.10 5.82
C ASP A 18 -0.55 -14.61 5.57
N LEU A 19 0.44 -13.93 6.17
CA LEU A 19 0.66 -12.52 5.94
C LEU A 19 1.15 -12.25 4.51
N HIS A 20 1.93 -13.17 3.93
CA HIS A 20 2.29 -13.11 2.50
C HIS A 20 1.06 -13.22 1.58
N PHE A 21 0.12 -14.11 1.89
CA PHE A 21 -1.13 -14.21 1.14
C PHE A 21 -1.94 -12.92 1.22
N GLU A 22 -2.07 -12.34 2.42
CA GLU A 22 -2.75 -11.05 2.61
C GLU A 22 -2.02 -9.90 1.91
N TYR A 23 -0.69 -9.94 1.82
CA TYR A 23 0.10 -8.98 1.05
C TYR A 23 -0.26 -9.05 -0.45
N LEU A 24 -0.24 -10.25 -1.05
CA LEU A 24 -0.61 -10.42 -2.46
C LEU A 24 -2.05 -10.00 -2.74
N LYS A 25 -2.98 -10.32 -1.82
CA LYS A 25 -4.37 -9.88 -1.89
C LYS A 25 -4.46 -8.35 -1.85
N ALA A 26 -3.72 -7.70 -0.95
CA ALA A 26 -3.69 -6.24 -0.84
C ALA A 26 -3.17 -5.59 -2.14
N VAL A 27 -2.08 -6.10 -2.73
CA VAL A 27 -1.57 -5.62 -4.03
C VAL A 27 -2.66 -5.71 -5.10
N GLY A 28 -3.36 -6.84 -5.20
CA GLY A 28 -4.47 -7.02 -6.15
C GLY A 28 -5.61 -6.01 -5.93
N CYS A 29 -6.04 -5.82 -4.69
CA CYS A 29 -7.07 -4.86 -4.33
C CYS A 29 -6.67 -3.41 -4.66
N LEU A 30 -5.42 -3.02 -4.39
CA LEU A 30 -4.89 -1.69 -4.67
C LEU A 30 -4.82 -1.40 -6.17
N ILE A 31 -4.39 -2.38 -6.97
CA ILE A 31 -4.42 -2.27 -8.44
C ILE A 31 -5.86 -2.08 -8.92
N GLY A 32 -6.81 -2.83 -8.37
CA GLY A 32 -8.24 -2.68 -8.67
C GLY A 32 -8.76 -1.29 -8.32
N LEU A 33 -8.42 -0.78 -7.14
CA LEU A 33 -8.78 0.56 -6.68
C LEU A 33 -8.23 1.64 -7.61
N VAL A 34 -6.92 1.61 -7.91
CA VAL A 34 -6.26 2.56 -8.82
C VAL A 34 -6.96 2.59 -10.18
N ARG A 35 -7.25 1.41 -10.75
CA ARG A 35 -7.97 1.29 -12.03
C ARG A 35 -9.38 1.87 -11.94
N GLY A 36 -10.14 1.56 -10.88
CA GLY A 36 -11.49 2.07 -10.69
C GLY A 36 -11.53 3.59 -10.56
N LEU A 37 -10.62 4.16 -9.76
CA LEU A 37 -10.48 5.60 -9.59
C LEU A 37 -10.09 6.29 -10.91
N ALA A 38 -9.15 5.73 -11.65
CA ALA A 38 -8.74 6.25 -12.96
C ALA A 38 -9.88 6.26 -13.99
N LEU A 39 -10.75 5.24 -13.98
CA LEU A 39 -11.92 5.17 -14.86
C LEU A 39 -12.99 6.21 -14.49
N ASN A 40 -13.21 6.45 -13.19
CA ASN A 40 -14.24 7.38 -12.71
C ASN A 40 -13.78 8.84 -12.72
N ASN A 41 -12.47 9.10 -12.61
CA ASN A 41 -11.89 10.43 -12.62
C ASN A 41 -10.60 10.45 -13.46
N PRO A 42 -10.69 10.79 -14.76
CA PRO A 42 -9.54 10.80 -15.67
C PRO A 42 -8.38 11.70 -15.24
N LYS A 43 -8.62 12.67 -14.35
CA LYS A 43 -7.56 13.53 -13.79
C LYS A 43 -6.59 12.79 -12.87
N LEU A 44 -6.98 11.62 -12.36
CA LEU A 44 -6.13 10.78 -11.51
C LEU A 44 -5.09 9.98 -12.32
N ILE A 45 -5.34 9.72 -13.61
CA ILE A 45 -4.48 8.89 -14.48
C ILE A 45 -3.01 9.33 -14.50
N PRO A 46 -2.67 10.61 -14.76
CA PRO A 46 -1.27 11.00 -14.94
C PRO A 46 -0.45 11.03 -13.64
N SER A 47 -1.09 10.96 -12.47
CA SER A 47 -0.42 11.20 -11.18
C SER A 47 -0.76 10.18 -10.11
N THR A 48 -1.31 9.03 -10.53
CA THR A 48 -1.53 7.86 -9.67
C THR A 48 -0.41 6.85 -9.86
N SER A 49 0.16 6.36 -8.76
CA SER A 49 1.15 5.30 -8.78
C SER A 49 0.98 4.34 -7.60
N LEU A 50 1.29 3.08 -7.86
CA LEU A 50 1.50 2.05 -6.86
C LEU A 50 2.89 1.47 -7.13
N SER A 51 3.82 1.71 -6.21
CA SER A 51 5.22 1.31 -6.37
C SER A 51 5.69 0.46 -5.20
N GLU A 52 6.49 -0.55 -5.50
CA GLU A 52 7.19 -1.36 -4.51
C GLU A 52 8.50 -0.68 -4.10
N CYS A 53 8.64 -0.40 -2.81
CA CYS A 53 9.73 0.37 -2.24
C CYS A 53 10.35 -0.32 -1.04
N TYR A 54 11.53 0.16 -0.63
CA TYR A 54 12.23 -0.34 0.54
C TYR A 54 12.83 0.84 1.30
N ASP A 55 12.55 0.92 2.59
CA ASP A 55 13.09 1.95 3.48
C ASP A 55 14.38 1.45 4.10
N THR A 56 15.50 2.07 3.74
CA THR A 56 16.83 1.68 4.24
C THR A 56 17.07 2.10 5.68
N ASN A 57 16.27 3.02 6.23
CA ASN A 57 16.42 3.45 7.62
C ASN A 57 15.74 2.44 8.56
N THR A 58 14.52 2.02 8.23
CA THR A 58 13.76 1.05 9.03
C THR A 58 13.98 -0.40 8.62
N HIS A 59 14.62 -0.63 7.47
CA HIS A 59 14.82 -1.96 6.87
C HIS A 59 13.51 -2.68 6.55
N GLU A 60 12.52 -1.92 6.06
CA GLU A 60 11.19 -2.45 5.79
C GLU A 60 10.81 -2.24 4.32
N ALA A 61 10.27 -3.29 3.73
CA ALA A 61 9.61 -3.23 2.43
C ALA A 61 8.23 -2.58 2.57
N TYR A 62 7.84 -1.74 1.60
CA TYR A 62 6.53 -1.12 1.60
C TYR A 62 5.98 -0.88 0.20
N LEU A 63 4.65 -0.86 0.10
CA LEU A 63 3.95 -0.33 -1.05
C LEU A 63 3.75 1.17 -0.86
N ASN A 64 4.17 1.96 -1.84
CA ASN A 64 3.86 3.38 -1.94
C ASN A 64 2.64 3.58 -2.84
N LEU A 65 1.52 4.01 -2.25
CA LEU A 65 0.34 4.44 -2.99
C LEU A 65 0.31 5.97 -3.02
N SER A 66 0.35 6.54 -4.22
CA SER A 66 0.19 7.96 -4.47
C SER A 66 -1.00 8.18 -5.40
N LEU A 67 -1.94 9.02 -5.00
CA LEU A 67 -3.13 9.42 -5.77
C LEU A 67 -3.17 10.94 -5.83
N ASN A 68 -3.34 11.52 -7.01
CA ASN A 68 -3.38 12.98 -7.17
C ASN A 68 -4.25 13.37 -8.38
N ASP A 69 -5.22 14.27 -8.18
CA ASP A 69 -6.15 14.75 -9.23
C ASP A 69 -5.84 16.19 -9.69
N GLY A 70 -4.70 16.74 -9.27
CA GLY A 70 -4.26 18.12 -9.47
C GLY A 70 -4.71 19.10 -8.38
N LYS A 71 -5.70 18.74 -7.55
CA LYS A 71 -6.22 19.58 -6.45
C LYS A 71 -6.01 18.94 -5.08
N ASN A 72 -6.22 17.64 -5.00
CA ASN A 72 -6.10 16.80 -3.83
C ASN A 72 -4.95 15.81 -4.04
N ASN A 73 -4.28 15.45 -2.95
CA ASN A 73 -3.22 14.47 -2.95
C ASN A 73 -3.42 13.50 -1.78
N CYS A 74 -3.26 12.20 -2.04
CA CYS A 74 -3.24 11.14 -1.04
C CYS A 74 -1.98 10.31 -1.24
N VAL A 75 -1.09 10.32 -0.25
CA VAL A 75 0.09 9.45 -0.23
C VAL A 75 0.03 8.62 1.03
N THR A 76 0.20 7.31 0.89
CA THR A 76 0.29 6.40 2.02
C THR A 76 1.26 5.28 1.71
N HIS A 77 1.98 4.83 2.74
CA HIS A 77 2.86 3.66 2.65
C HIS A 77 2.24 2.51 3.42
N ILE A 78 2.39 1.30 2.89
CA ILE A 78 1.92 0.06 3.50
C ILE A 78 3.15 -0.82 3.71
N TYR A 79 3.72 -0.75 4.90
CA TYR A 79 4.93 -1.46 5.27
C TYR A 79 4.62 -2.91 5.64
N ILE A 80 5.44 -3.84 5.17
CA ILE A 80 5.62 -5.15 5.80
C ILE A 80 6.48 -4.88 7.04
N HIS A 81 5.88 -4.92 8.23
CA HIS A 81 6.59 -4.57 9.46
C HIS A 81 7.71 -5.59 9.71
N GLN A 82 8.85 -5.11 10.20
CA GLN A 82 10.08 -5.90 10.45
C GLN A 82 9.91 -7.21 11.26
N ASN A 83 8.80 -7.38 11.98
CA ASN A 83 8.51 -8.61 12.73
C ASN A 83 7.73 -9.67 11.91
N ASN A 84 7.37 -9.37 10.67
CA ASN A 84 6.58 -10.24 9.79
C ASN A 84 5.22 -10.67 10.39
N GLN A 85 4.63 -9.88 11.30
CA GLN A 85 3.35 -10.21 11.95
C GLN A 85 2.18 -9.32 11.53
N ARG A 86 2.46 -8.18 10.91
CA ARG A 86 1.45 -7.18 10.54
C ARG A 86 1.97 -6.24 9.47
N PHE A 87 1.05 -5.52 8.87
CA PHE A 87 1.30 -4.33 8.09
C PHE A 87 1.23 -3.07 8.97
N MET A 88 1.96 -2.03 8.56
CA MET A 88 1.81 -0.68 9.10
C MET A 88 1.42 0.28 7.98
N ILE A 89 0.29 0.98 8.15
CA ILE A 89 -0.27 1.88 7.14
C ILE A 89 -0.11 3.32 7.60
N GLY A 90 0.74 4.09 6.92
CA GLY A 90 1.03 5.48 7.25
C GLY A 90 2.36 5.91 6.69
N LEU A 91 2.70 7.18 6.85
CA LEU A 91 4.00 7.70 6.40
C LEU A 91 5.09 7.29 7.42
N ASN A 92 6.23 6.80 6.92
CA ASN A 92 7.42 6.48 7.72
C ASN A 92 7.18 5.49 8.88
N GLY A 93 6.32 4.47 8.69
CA GLY A 93 6.04 3.44 9.71
C GLY A 93 5.20 3.90 10.92
N GLY A 94 4.92 5.21 11.05
CA GLY A 94 4.02 5.79 12.06
C GLY A 94 2.57 5.68 11.60
N GLY A 95 1.98 4.50 11.76
CA GLY A 95 0.71 4.17 11.10
C GLY A 95 -0.25 3.28 11.88
N LEU A 96 -1.38 2.99 11.26
CA LEU A 96 -2.34 2.00 11.75
C LEU A 96 -1.83 0.59 11.45
N ALA A 97 -1.90 -0.28 12.45
CA ALA A 97 -1.60 -1.69 12.26
C ALA A 97 -2.75 -2.40 11.54
N ALA A 98 -2.42 -3.26 10.59
CA ALA A 98 -3.36 -4.13 9.90
C ALA A 98 -2.78 -5.54 9.76
N LYS A 99 -3.63 -6.56 9.66
CA LYS A 99 -3.25 -7.96 9.41
C LYS A 99 -3.82 -8.50 8.12
N THR A 100 -4.84 -7.85 7.56
CA THR A 100 -5.53 -8.33 6.35
C THR A 100 -5.58 -7.25 5.28
N ALA A 101 -5.72 -7.68 4.03
CA ALA A 101 -5.98 -6.79 2.90
C ALA A 101 -7.26 -5.97 3.13
N ASP A 102 -8.28 -6.55 3.75
CA ASP A 102 -9.56 -5.86 3.98
C ASP A 102 -9.40 -4.71 5.00
N GLU A 103 -8.59 -4.91 6.04
CA GLU A 103 -8.21 -3.84 6.99
C GLU A 103 -7.39 -2.74 6.30
N ILE A 104 -6.44 -3.11 5.44
CA ILE A 104 -5.69 -2.14 4.62
C ILE A 104 -6.64 -1.31 3.77
N MET A 105 -7.54 -1.97 3.04
CA MET A 105 -8.49 -1.31 2.16
C MET A 105 -9.48 -0.44 2.92
N ALA A 106 -9.91 -0.84 4.13
CA ALA A 106 -10.77 -0.01 4.98
C ALA A 106 -10.09 1.32 5.34
N VAL A 107 -8.81 1.29 5.71
CA VAL A 107 -8.03 2.49 6.02
C VAL A 107 -7.88 3.38 4.78
N ILE A 108 -7.55 2.80 3.62
CA ILE A 108 -7.34 3.55 2.38
C ILE A 108 -8.65 4.16 1.86
N ASN A 109 -9.74 3.39 1.88
CA ASN A 109 -11.06 3.90 1.52
C ASN A 109 -11.49 5.05 2.44
N HIS A 110 -11.20 4.96 3.74
CA HIS A 110 -11.47 6.07 4.66
C HIS A 110 -10.66 7.33 4.32
N MET A 111 -9.39 7.19 3.88
CA MET A 111 -8.58 8.31 3.42
C MET A 111 -9.14 8.93 2.13
N ILE A 112 -9.52 8.10 1.16
CA ILE A 112 -10.04 8.52 -0.14
C ILE A 112 -11.40 9.20 -0.03
N ASN A 113 -12.30 8.68 0.82
CA ASN A 113 -13.63 9.27 1.03
C ASN A 113 -13.55 10.70 1.58
N LYS A 114 -12.48 11.06 2.31
CA LYS A 114 -12.25 12.45 2.75
C LYS A 114 -11.90 13.40 1.61
N LEU A 115 -11.48 12.88 0.46
CA LEU A 115 -11.03 13.64 -0.70
C LEU A 115 -12.11 13.78 -1.78
N ASN A 116 -13.31 13.20 -1.55
CA ASN A 116 -14.46 13.22 -2.48
C ASN A 116 -14.14 12.66 -3.89
N TRP A 117 -13.28 11.64 -3.97
CA TRP A 117 -13.00 10.91 -5.21
C TRP A 117 -13.97 9.74 -5.47
N VAL A 118 -14.85 9.47 -4.50
CA VAL A 118 -15.89 8.43 -4.50
C VAL A 118 -17.19 9.06 -4.02
#